data_AF-A0AAD9JY22-F1
#
_entry.id   AF-A0AAD9JY22-F1
#
_cell.length_a   1.000
_cell.length_b   1.000
_cell.length_c   1.000
_cell.angle_alpha   90.00
_cell.angle_beta   90.00
_cell.angle_gamma   90.00
#
_symmetry.space_group_name_H-M   'P 1'
#
loop_
_entity.id
_entity.type
_entity.pdbx_description
1 polymer ?
#
loop_
_entity_poly.entity_id
_entity_poly.type
_entity_poly.pdbx_seq_one_letter_code
_entity_poly.pdbx_strand_id
1 'polypeptide(L)'
;VDNLTGLVIPAEIVTYEVVSILRFNSGHGEDKILIFGNTGRMHTLRRVEHIFMDGTIKTRPSITSQLFAIHGHFKDKVLPILFGLPLDRTQESYTKSLEGVQKCLHSELQPYTIMTDFELAT
;
A
#
# COMPACT_ATOMS: atom_id res chain seq x y z
N VAL A 1 -1.22 -10.24 -23.87
CA VAL A 1 -2.39 -10.20 -22.97
C VAL A 1 -2.13 -11.27 -21.94
N ASP A 2 -1.39 -10.92 -20.90
CA ASP A 2 -1.01 -11.87 -19.87
C ASP A 2 -2.19 -12.00 -18.90
N ASN A 3 -2.73 -13.20 -18.81
CA ASN A 3 -3.95 -13.51 -18.08
C ASN A 3 -3.67 -13.44 -16.57
N LEU A 4 -4.07 -12.35 -15.91
CA LEU A 4 -3.80 -12.04 -14.49
C LEU A 4 -4.56 -12.94 -13.50
N THR A 5 -5.47 -13.78 -13.99
CA THR A 5 -6.30 -14.69 -13.18
C THR A 5 -5.50 -15.75 -12.44
N GLY A 6 -4.22 -15.96 -12.77
CA GLY A 6 -3.32 -16.94 -12.17
C GLY A 6 -2.22 -16.40 -11.26
N LEU A 7 -2.26 -15.13 -10.82
CA LEU A 7 -1.16 -14.55 -10.03
C LEU A 7 -1.06 -15.16 -8.61
N VAL A 8 -0.23 -16.20 -8.49
CA VAL A 8 0.25 -16.77 -7.23
C VAL A 8 1.42 -15.95 -6.73
N ILE A 9 1.31 -15.38 -5.53
CA ILE A 9 2.41 -14.65 -4.88
C ILE A 9 3.38 -15.69 -4.33
N PRO A 10 4.67 -15.69 -4.74
CA PRO A 10 5.67 -16.59 -4.19
C PRO A 10 5.76 -16.39 -2.66
N ALA A 11 5.80 -17.49 -1.90
CA ALA A 11 5.83 -17.47 -0.44
C ALA A 11 7.05 -16.71 0.12
N GLU A 12 8.11 -16.64 -0.68
CA GLU A 12 9.36 -15.94 -0.40
C GLU A 12 9.18 -14.41 -0.35
N ILE A 13 8.19 -13.86 -1.05
CA ILE A 13 7.87 -12.41 -1.04
C ILE A 13 6.99 -12.06 0.16
N VAL A 14 6.21 -13.01 0.67
CA VAL A 14 5.30 -12.83 1.82
C VAL A 14 6.09 -12.78 3.14
N THR A 15 7.29 -13.38 3.16
CA THR A 15 8.03 -13.64 4.38
C THR A 15 9.50 -13.27 4.21
N TYR A 16 9.89 -12.12 4.76
CA TYR A 16 11.31 -11.78 4.99
C TYR A 16 11.56 -11.93 6.48
N GLU A 17 12.33 -12.95 6.88
CA GLU A 17 12.70 -13.32 8.26
C GLU A 17 11.58 -13.19 9.32
N VAL A 18 10.82 -14.27 9.58
CA VAL A 18 9.95 -14.49 10.76
C VAL A 18 8.79 -13.48 10.96
N VAL A 19 8.73 -12.38 10.21
CA VAL A 19 7.70 -11.35 10.30
C VAL A 19 6.97 -11.25 8.96
N SER A 20 5.70 -11.66 8.93
CA SER A 20 4.84 -11.38 7.79
C SER A 20 4.71 -9.87 7.59
N ILE A 21 5.14 -9.40 6.42
CA ILE A 21 5.05 -7.99 6.02
C ILE A 21 3.79 -7.71 5.19
N LEU A 22 3.07 -8.73 4.72
CA LEU A 22 1.80 -8.56 4.01
C LEU A 22 0.70 -8.15 5.00
N ARG A 23 0.00 -7.05 4.69
CA ARG A 23 -1.05 -6.45 5.55
C ARG A 23 -2.43 -6.48 4.92
N PHE A 24 -2.50 -6.39 3.61
CA PHE A 24 -3.76 -6.46 2.89
C PHE A 24 -3.58 -7.14 1.55
N ASN A 25 -4.57 -7.94 1.19
CA ASN A 25 -4.71 -8.58 -0.11
C ASN A 25 -6.19 -8.47 -0.50
N SER A 26 -6.50 -7.75 -1.58
CA SER A 26 -7.88 -7.59 -2.04
C SER A 26 -8.47 -8.85 -2.67
N GLY A 27 -7.65 -9.89 -2.91
CA GLY A 27 -8.09 -11.20 -3.40
C GLY A 27 -7.61 -11.50 -4.82
N HIS A 28 -8.56 -11.76 -5.72
CA HIS A 28 -8.32 -12.18 -7.11
C HIS A 28 -8.94 -11.14 -8.06
N GLY A 29 -8.37 -10.99 -9.25
CA GLY A 29 -8.83 -10.03 -10.25
C GLY A 29 -7.69 -9.19 -10.83
N GLU A 30 -7.99 -8.43 -11.88
CA GLU A 30 -7.04 -7.48 -12.49
C GLU A 30 -6.86 -6.22 -11.63
N ASP A 31 -7.85 -5.93 -10.79
CA ASP A 31 -7.90 -4.85 -9.80
C ASP A 31 -7.27 -5.23 -8.45
N LYS A 32 -6.51 -6.33 -8.43
CA LYS A 32 -5.88 -6.87 -7.22
C LYS A 32 -4.86 -5.88 -6.67
N ILE A 33 -4.82 -5.77 -5.34
CA ILE A 33 -3.93 -4.88 -4.61
C ILE A 33 -3.33 -5.64 -3.44
N LEU A 34 -2.02 -5.46 -3.30
CA LEU A 34 -1.25 -5.95 -2.17
C LEU A 34 -0.70 -4.77 -1.39
N ILE A 35 -0.83 -4.80 -0.07
CA ILE A 35 -0.24 -3.79 0.81
C ILE A 35 0.71 -4.47 1.77
N PHE A 36 1.93 -3.96 1.83
CA PHE A 36 3.01 -4.44 2.67
C PHE A 36 3.39 -3.39 3.71
N GLY A 37 3.87 -3.81 4.87
CA GLY A 37 4.37 -2.92 5.92
C GLY A 37 4.76 -3.63 7.20
N ASN A 38 5.54 -2.98 8.06
CA ASN A 38 6.03 -3.56 9.30
C ASN A 38 5.15 -3.16 10.52
N THR A 39 4.56 -4.16 11.19
CA THR A 39 3.73 -3.98 12.40
C THR A 39 4.49 -3.47 13.61
N GLY A 40 5.80 -3.70 13.71
CA GLY A 40 6.61 -3.24 14.84
C GLY A 40 6.58 -1.71 15.05
N ARG A 41 6.16 -0.96 14.02
CA ARG A 41 6.02 0.50 14.05
C ARG A 41 4.57 0.98 13.99
N MET A 42 3.57 0.10 13.93
CA MET A 42 2.15 0.50 13.81
C MET A 42 1.62 1.24 15.04
N HIS A 43 2.14 0.96 16.25
CA HIS A 43 1.86 1.79 17.44
C HIS A 43 2.38 3.23 17.32
N THR A 44 3.40 3.48 16.49
CA THR A 44 3.89 4.82 16.18
C THR A 44 2.92 5.56 15.23
N LEU A 45 2.20 4.82 14.39
CA LEU A 45 1.23 5.37 13.43
C LEU A 45 0.00 5.98 14.09
N ARG A 46 -0.37 5.50 15.28
CA ARG A 46 -1.43 6.11 16.11
C ARG A 46 -1.24 7.61 16.40
N ARG A 47 -0.02 8.13 16.21
CA ARG A 47 0.35 9.54 16.45
C ARG A 47 0.77 10.27 15.18
N VAL A 48 0.47 9.71 14.01
CA VAL A 48 0.80 10.35 12.73
C VAL A 48 -0.30 11.36 12.40
N GLU A 49 0.06 12.63 12.45
CA GLU A 49 -0.84 13.75 12.14
C GLU A 49 -0.96 13.98 10.63
N HIS A 50 0.09 13.69 9.86
CA HIS A 50 0.11 13.89 8.42
C HIS A 50 0.51 12.62 7.69
N ILE A 51 -0.31 12.24 6.71
CA ILE A 51 -0.03 11.14 5.79
C ILE A 51 0.29 11.71 4.42
N PHE A 52 1.35 11.18 3.81
CA PHE A 52 1.71 11.47 2.43
C PHE A 52 1.67 10.18 1.62
N MET A 53 0.97 10.19 0.51
CA MET A 53 0.94 9.11 -0.46
C MET A 53 1.66 9.61 -1.71
N ASP A 54 2.68 8.86 -2.13
CA ASP A 54 3.50 9.17 -3.30
C ASP A 54 3.53 7.94 -4.21
N GLY A 55 3.01 8.11 -5.42
CA GLY A 55 2.86 7.09 -6.45
C GLY A 55 4.05 6.98 -7.41
N THR A 56 5.29 7.21 -6.99
CA THR A 56 6.35 7.45 -8.00
C THR A 56 7.60 6.57 -7.92
N ILE A 57 7.44 5.23 -7.86
CA ILE A 57 8.57 4.32 -8.14
C ILE A 57 8.34 3.58 -9.47
N LYS A 58 9.00 4.06 -10.53
CA LYS A 58 9.01 3.40 -11.85
C LYS A 58 9.64 2.00 -11.81
N THR A 59 10.48 1.74 -10.82
CA THR A 59 11.07 0.44 -10.51
C THR A 59 10.05 -0.44 -9.79
N ARG A 60 9.17 -1.07 -10.56
CA ARG A 60 8.09 -1.92 -10.07
C ARG A 60 8.22 -3.33 -10.64
N PRO A 61 7.75 -4.37 -9.92
CA PRO A 61 7.61 -5.70 -10.52
C PRO A 61 6.80 -5.61 -11.81
N SER A 62 7.16 -6.38 -12.84
CA SER A 62 6.47 -6.37 -14.15
C SER A 62 4.98 -6.68 -14.04
N ILE A 63 4.59 -7.39 -12.98
CA ILE A 63 3.21 -7.81 -12.70
C ILE A 63 2.34 -6.72 -12.07
N THR A 64 2.92 -5.59 -11.62
CA THR A 64 2.17 -4.52 -10.95
C THR A 64 2.19 -3.25 -11.78
N SER A 65 1.10 -2.48 -11.72
CA SER A 65 0.99 -1.24 -12.50
C SER A 65 1.82 -0.10 -11.91
N GLN A 66 2.02 -0.11 -10.60
CA GLN A 66 2.81 0.88 -9.85
C GLN A 66 3.21 0.33 -8.48
N LEU A 67 4.11 1.06 -7.84
CA LEU A 67 4.41 0.94 -6.42
C LEU A 67 4.17 2.33 -5.82
N PHE A 68 3.21 2.43 -4.90
CA PHE A 68 2.99 3.66 -4.16
C PHE A 68 3.44 3.48 -2.71
N ALA A 69 4.11 4.49 -2.17
CA ALA A 69 4.61 4.50 -0.81
C ALA A 69 3.74 5.44 0.03
N ILE A 70 3.36 4.95 1.19
CA ILE A 70 2.63 5.73 2.19
C ILE A 70 3.61 6.09 3.27
N HIS A 71 3.68 7.38 3.57
CA HIS A 71 4.55 7.92 4.57
C HIS A 71 3.75 8.56 5.69
N GLY A 72 4.23 8.42 6.91
CA GLY A 72 3.71 9.11 8.09
C GLY A 72 4.71 10.15 8.59
N HIS A 73 4.20 11.32 8.96
CA HIS A 73 4.96 12.30 9.73
C HIS A 73 4.96 11.94 11.22
N PHE A 74 6.15 11.80 11.81
CA PHE A 74 6.32 11.53 13.23
C PHE A 74 7.63 12.15 13.75
N LYS A 75 7.54 12.99 14.79
CA LYS A 75 8.69 13.67 15.42
C LYS A 75 9.62 14.34 14.40
N ASP A 76 9.04 15.20 13.56
CA ASP A 76 9.75 15.98 12.52
C ASP A 76 10.43 15.13 11.44
N LYS A 77 9.98 13.88 11.29
CA LYS A 77 10.49 12.95 10.27
C LYS A 77 9.34 12.37 9.46
N VAL A 78 9.56 12.25 8.17
CA VAL A 78 8.67 11.53 7.24
C VAL A 78 9.28 10.15 7.02
N LEU A 79 8.53 9.09 7.36
CA LEU A 79 9.00 7.71 7.26
C LEU A 79 8.02 6.88 6.43
N PRO A 80 8.47 5.95 5.59
CA PRO A 80 7.58 5.00 4.92
C PRO A 80 6.95 4.04 5.94
N ILE A 81 5.66 3.81 5.80
CA ILE A 81 4.84 3.04 6.75
C ILE A 81 4.17 1.85 6.08
N LEU A 82 3.72 2.04 4.84
CA LEU A 82 3.09 1.02 4.00
C LEU A 82 3.55 1.19 2.56
N PHE A 83 3.52 0.10 1.81
CA PHE A 83 3.77 0.06 0.38
C PHE A 83 2.61 -0.65 -0.30
N GLY A 84 2.00 0.00 -1.28
CA GLY A 84 0.91 -0.56 -2.07
C GLY A 84 1.34 -0.94 -3.47
N LEU A 85 0.87 -2.10 -3.92
CA LEU A 85 1.19 -2.71 -5.20
C LEU A 85 -0.13 -3.11 -5.89
N PRO A 86 -0.80 -2.15 -6.58
CA PRO A 86 -1.97 -2.44 -7.40
C PRO A 86 -1.55 -3.07 -8.73
N LEU A 87 -2.40 -3.92 -9.28
CA LEU A 87 -2.17 -4.60 -10.57
C LEU A 87 -2.59 -3.75 -11.77
N ASP A 88 -3.53 -2.81 -11.60
CA ASP A 88 -3.95 -1.84 -12.62
C ASP A 88 -3.93 -0.39 -12.08
N ARG A 89 -4.44 0.59 -12.86
CA ARG A 89 -4.57 2.00 -12.44
C ARG A 89 -6.00 2.53 -12.60
N THR A 90 -6.99 1.66 -12.46
CA THR A 90 -8.39 2.06 -12.56
C THR A 90 -8.82 2.81 -11.31
N GLN A 91 -9.90 3.59 -11.41
CA GLN A 91 -10.46 4.30 -10.26
C GLN A 91 -10.87 3.31 -9.15
N GLU A 92 -11.39 2.15 -9.54
CA GLU A 92 -11.77 1.08 -8.61
C GLU A 92 -10.57 0.57 -7.82
N SER A 93 -9.43 0.34 -8.46
CA SER A 93 -8.19 -0.06 -7.77
C SER A 93 -7.65 1.03 -6.86
N TYR A 94 -7.77 2.30 -7.22
CA TYR A 94 -7.43 3.39 -6.29
C TYR A 94 -8.34 3.40 -5.06
N THR A 95 -9.66 3.23 -5.25
CA THR A 95 -10.61 3.13 -4.13
C THR A 95 -10.27 1.96 -3.22
N LYS A 96 -10.07 0.76 -3.78
CA LYS A 96 -9.69 -0.44 -3.01
C LYS A 96 -8.33 -0.29 -2.33
N SER A 97 -7.41 0.48 -2.92
CA SER A 97 -6.11 0.77 -2.33
C SER A 97 -6.29 1.61 -1.07
N LEU A 98 -7.05 2.70 -1.15
CA LEU A 98 -7.35 3.56 0.00
C LEU A 98 -8.10 2.81 1.10
N GLU A 99 -9.07 1.96 0.76
CA GLU A 99 -9.76 1.10 1.72
C GLU A 99 -8.82 0.10 2.39
N GLY A 100 -7.91 -0.52 1.62
CA GLY A 100 -6.91 -1.42 2.14
C GLY A 100 -5.98 -0.72 3.13
N VAL A 101 -5.56 0.51 2.80
CA VAL A 101 -4.74 1.36 3.67
C VAL A 101 -5.48 1.69 4.95
N GLN A 102 -6.75 2.09 4.87
CA GLN A 102 -7.59 2.34 6.03
C GLN A 102 -7.70 1.10 6.93
N LYS A 103 -7.90 -0.08 6.34
CA LYS A 103 -7.94 -1.36 7.07
C LYS A 103 -6.58 -1.68 7.73
N CYS A 104 -5.47 -1.38 7.05
CA CYS A 104 -4.13 -1.60 7.57
C CYS A 104 -3.80 -0.67 8.75
N LEU A 105 -4.26 0.57 8.73
CA LEU A 105 -3.84 1.60 9.68
C LEU A 105 -4.60 1.56 11.02
N HIS A 106 -5.57 0.66 11.18
CA HIS A 106 -6.46 0.52 12.33
C HIS A 106 -7.45 1.71 12.48
N SER A 107 -8.61 1.44 13.07
CA SER A 107 -9.72 2.40 13.25
C SER A 107 -9.42 3.62 14.14
N GLU A 108 -8.24 3.67 14.77
CA GLU A 108 -7.84 4.78 15.66
C GLU A 108 -6.94 5.81 14.94
N LEU A 109 -6.59 5.57 13.68
CA LEU A 109 -5.83 6.53 12.90
C LEU A 109 -6.71 7.71 12.53
N GLN A 110 -6.45 8.86 13.15
CA GLN A 110 -7.13 10.13 12.85
C GLN A 110 -6.10 11.11 12.30
N PRO A 111 -5.62 10.92 11.05
CA PRO A 111 -4.69 11.87 10.46
C PRO A 111 -5.40 13.21 10.30
N TYR A 112 -4.71 14.29 10.67
CA TYR A 112 -5.22 15.64 10.49
C TYR A 112 -5.26 16.01 8.99
N THR A 113 -4.29 15.53 8.21
CA THR A 113 -4.28 15.71 6.76
C THR A 113 -3.76 14.48 6.02
N ILE A 114 -4.30 14.27 4.82
CA ILE A 114 -3.77 13.33 3.84
C ILE A 114 -3.41 14.16 2.60
N MET A 115 -2.18 13.97 2.11
CA MET A 115 -1.69 14.56 0.87
C MET A 115 -1.34 13.44 -0.09
N THR A 116 -1.81 13.55 -1.33
CA THR A 116 -1.50 12.59 -2.41
C THR A 116 -1.27 13.36 -3.69
N ASP A 117 -0.47 12.80 -4.57
CA ASP A 117 -0.37 13.18 -5.96
C ASP A 117 -1.72 13.02 -6.68
N PHE A 118 -1.96 13.91 -7.65
CA PHE A 118 -3.12 13.80 -8.53
C PHE A 118 -2.83 12.76 -9.61
N GLU A 119 -3.53 11.64 -9.55
CA GLU A 119 -3.45 10.57 -10.54
C GLU A 119 -4.77 10.49 -11.32
N LEU A 120 -4.69 10.51 -12.65
CA LEU A 120 -5.83 10.21 -13.50
C LEU A 120 -5.91 8.69 -13.67
N ALA A 121 -6.99 8.11 -13.16
CA ALA A 121 -7.30 6.72 -13.45
C ALA A 121 -7.38 6.49 -14.96
N THR A 122 -6.84 5.37 -15.43
CA THR A 122 -6.81 5.00 -16.85
C THR A 122 -7.90 3.99 -17.19
#